data_AF-A0A5X5CPY0-F1
#
_entry.id   AF-A0A5X5CPY0-F1
#
_cell.length_a   1.000
_cell.length_b   1.000
_cell.length_c   1.000
_cell.angle_alpha   90.00
_cell.angle_beta   90.00
_cell.angle_gamma   90.00
#
_symmetry.space_group_name_H-M   'P 1'
#
loop_
_entity.id
_entity.type
_entity.pdbx_description
1 polymer ?
#
loop_
_entity_poly.entity_id
_entity_poly.type
_entity_poly.pdbx_seq_one_letter_code
_entity_poly.pdbx_strand_id
1 'polypeptide(L)'
;MFYIDNDSGVTVMPPVSAQRSAIVRWFSEGDGNNVITWPGMDWFNIVQAELLNTLEEAGIQPDKTKLNQLALSIKAIMNKNALLIKNNLSEIKTAGVSAQRTARENLDIYDASLNKKGLVQLTSATDSPSETLAATAKAVKIAMDNANARLAKDRNGADIPNKPLFIQN
;
A
#
# COMPACT_ATOMS: atom_id res chain seq x y z
N MET A 1 -10.50 -29.29 3.40
CA MET A 1 -10.88 -29.76 2.06
C MET A 1 -9.78 -30.68 1.60
N PHE A 2 -10.15 -31.76 0.91
CA PHE A 2 -9.21 -32.66 0.28
C PHE A 2 -9.83 -33.09 -1.05
N TYR A 3 -8.99 -33.37 -2.05
CA TYR A 3 -9.47 -33.95 -3.31
C TYR A 3 -9.99 -35.38 -3.08
N ILE A 4 -10.69 -35.93 -4.07
CA ILE A 4 -11.06 -37.34 -4.09
C ILE A 4 -9.81 -38.21 -3.87
N ASP A 5 -9.81 -38.95 -2.77
CA ASP A 5 -8.70 -39.81 -2.29
C ASP A 5 -9.14 -41.27 -2.33
N ASN A 6 -9.34 -41.80 -3.53
CA ASN A 6 -9.70 -43.19 -3.78
C ASN A 6 -9.19 -43.66 -5.17
N ASP A 7 -9.29 -44.97 -5.44
CA ASP A 7 -8.78 -45.61 -6.66
C ASP A 7 -9.55 -45.24 -7.94
N SER A 8 -10.67 -44.50 -7.81
CA SER A 8 -11.49 -44.07 -8.95
C SER A 8 -11.14 -42.66 -9.46
N GLY A 9 -10.32 -41.92 -8.72
CA GLY A 9 -9.90 -40.57 -9.09
C GLY A 9 -8.97 -40.56 -10.30
N VAL A 10 -9.07 -39.51 -11.12
CA VAL A 10 -8.10 -39.22 -12.19
C VAL A 10 -7.10 -38.16 -11.72
N THR A 11 -5.86 -38.23 -12.19
CA THR A 11 -4.77 -37.35 -11.72
C THR A 11 -4.74 -35.97 -12.38
N VAL A 12 -5.47 -35.79 -13.47
CA VAL A 12 -5.59 -34.52 -14.21
C VAL A 12 -7.07 -34.21 -14.37
N MET A 13 -7.48 -32.99 -14.00
CA MET A 13 -8.87 -32.55 -14.17
C MET A 13 -9.25 -32.62 -15.66
N PRO A 14 -10.32 -33.35 -16.03
CA PRO A 14 -10.82 -33.36 -17.40
C PRO A 14 -11.20 -31.94 -17.86
N PRO A 15 -11.11 -31.62 -19.16
CA PRO A 15 -11.55 -30.33 -19.68
C PRO A 15 -13.02 -30.06 -19.33
N VAL A 16 -13.30 -28.84 -18.86
CA VAL A 16 -14.67 -28.40 -18.59
C VAL A 16 -15.43 -28.28 -19.92
N SER A 17 -16.63 -28.86 -19.98
CA SER A 17 -17.46 -28.80 -21.20
C SER A 17 -17.96 -27.39 -21.49
N ALA A 18 -18.34 -27.14 -22.74
CA ALA A 18 -18.93 -25.87 -23.15
C ALA A 18 -20.20 -25.52 -22.35
N GLN A 19 -20.39 -24.23 -22.05
CA GLN A 19 -21.56 -23.72 -21.37
C GLN A 19 -22.85 -24.12 -22.10
N ARG A 20 -23.76 -24.79 -21.39
CA ARG A 20 -25.03 -25.28 -21.96
C ARG A 20 -26.21 -24.32 -21.76
N SER A 21 -26.13 -23.40 -20.81
CA SER A 21 -27.21 -22.44 -20.53
C SER A 21 -26.65 -21.08 -20.14
N ALA A 22 -27.19 -20.01 -20.71
CA ALA A 22 -26.86 -18.62 -20.38
C ALA A 22 -27.62 -18.09 -19.15
N ILE A 23 -28.57 -18.87 -18.62
CA ILE A 23 -29.38 -18.53 -17.44
C ILE A 23 -29.06 -19.48 -16.30
N VAL A 24 -29.08 -18.95 -15.07
CA VAL A 24 -28.86 -19.74 -13.86
C VAL A 24 -30.00 -20.74 -13.69
N ARG A 25 -29.65 -22.00 -13.40
CA ARG A 25 -30.60 -23.08 -13.09
C ARG A 25 -30.30 -23.66 -11.71
N TRP A 26 -31.32 -24.21 -11.07
CA TRP A 26 -31.25 -24.78 -9.73
C TRP A 26 -31.60 -26.26 -9.76
N PHE A 27 -31.14 -27.00 -8.74
CA PHE A 27 -31.51 -28.41 -8.57
C PHE A 27 -33.02 -28.57 -8.39
N SER A 28 -33.57 -29.61 -9.00
CA SER A 28 -34.97 -30.03 -8.86
C SER A 28 -35.04 -31.54 -8.76
N GLU A 29 -35.95 -32.04 -7.92
CA GLU A 29 -36.34 -33.45 -7.79
C GLU A 29 -37.25 -33.90 -8.96
N GLY A 30 -37.47 -33.03 -9.94
CA GLY A 30 -38.50 -33.22 -10.94
C GLY A 30 -39.91 -32.99 -10.38
N ASP A 31 -40.85 -32.66 -11.25
CA ASP A 31 -42.25 -32.38 -10.91
C ASP A 31 -43.21 -33.20 -11.79
N GLY A 32 -42.70 -34.28 -12.38
CA GLY A 32 -43.41 -35.08 -13.38
C GLY A 32 -43.29 -34.56 -14.81
N ASN A 33 -43.01 -33.26 -15.01
CA ASN A 33 -42.76 -32.67 -16.33
C ASN A 33 -41.27 -32.42 -16.57
N ASN A 34 -40.54 -32.06 -15.51
CA ASN A 34 -39.10 -31.88 -15.51
C ASN A 34 -38.40 -33.12 -14.95
N VAL A 35 -37.26 -33.50 -15.55
CA VAL A 35 -36.41 -34.57 -15.03
C VAL A 35 -35.63 -34.11 -13.80
N ILE A 36 -35.32 -35.07 -12.92
CA ILE A 36 -34.42 -34.85 -11.78
C ILE A 36 -33.09 -34.28 -12.28
N THR A 37 -32.55 -33.31 -11.56
CA THR A 37 -31.25 -32.73 -11.89
C THR A 37 -30.12 -33.69 -11.55
N TRP A 38 -29.29 -34.01 -12.54
CA TRP A 38 -28.07 -34.78 -12.34
C TRP A 38 -26.83 -33.87 -12.53
N PRO A 39 -26.10 -33.55 -11.45
CA PRO A 39 -24.82 -32.86 -11.59
C PRO A 39 -23.81 -33.82 -12.22
N GLY A 40 -23.33 -33.47 -13.42
CA GLY A 40 -22.26 -34.21 -14.10
C GLY A 40 -20.88 -33.92 -13.49
N MET A 41 -19.85 -34.58 -14.04
CA MET A 41 -18.46 -34.44 -13.57
C MET A 41 -17.99 -32.99 -13.52
N ASP A 42 -18.36 -32.16 -14.50
CA ASP A 42 -17.95 -30.76 -14.58
C ASP A 42 -18.36 -30.00 -13.32
N TRP A 43 -19.60 -30.18 -12.86
CA TRP A 43 -20.11 -29.48 -11.68
C TRP A 43 -19.31 -29.85 -10.43
N PHE A 44 -19.10 -31.14 -10.19
CA PHE A 44 -18.36 -31.61 -9.02
C PHE A 44 -16.89 -31.22 -9.07
N ASN A 45 -16.25 -31.34 -10.24
CA ASN A 45 -14.84 -30.99 -10.41
C ASN A 45 -14.62 -29.48 -10.27
N ILE A 46 -15.53 -28.64 -10.77
CA ILE A 46 -15.49 -27.19 -10.55
C ILE A 46 -15.58 -26.88 -9.06
N VAL A 47 -16.58 -27.42 -8.36
CA VAL A 47 -16.74 -27.18 -6.91
C VAL A 47 -15.50 -27.65 -6.14
N GLN A 48 -14.95 -28.82 -6.48
CA GLN A 48 -13.72 -29.31 -5.86
C GLN A 48 -12.54 -28.36 -6.14
N ALA A 49 -12.34 -27.95 -7.39
CA ALA A 49 -11.26 -27.06 -7.79
C ALA A 49 -11.35 -25.70 -7.07
N GLU A 50 -12.52 -25.07 -7.02
CA GLU A 50 -12.75 -23.81 -6.30
C GLU A 50 -12.37 -23.92 -4.81
N LEU A 51 -12.77 -25.02 -4.16
CA LEU A 51 -12.48 -25.25 -2.74
C LEU A 51 -10.99 -25.53 -2.49
N LEU A 52 -10.30 -26.22 -3.40
CA LEU A 52 -8.85 -26.46 -3.33
C LEU A 52 -8.06 -25.18 -3.63
N ASN A 53 -8.44 -24.43 -4.65
CA ASN A 53 -7.82 -23.15 -5.02
C ASN A 53 -7.94 -22.13 -3.88
N THR A 54 -9.04 -22.17 -3.11
CA THR A 54 -9.19 -21.34 -1.90
C THR A 54 -8.11 -21.68 -0.85
N LEU A 55 -7.74 -22.95 -0.70
CA LEU A 55 -6.64 -23.34 0.20
C LEU A 55 -5.28 -22.91 -0.37
N GLU A 56 -5.08 -23.07 -1.67
CA GLU A 56 -3.85 -22.66 -2.36
C GLU A 56 -3.60 -21.16 -2.25
N GLU A 57 -4.60 -20.32 -2.50
CA GLU A 57 -4.53 -18.87 -2.34
C GLU A 57 -4.17 -18.47 -0.89
N ALA A 58 -4.66 -19.24 0.09
CA ALA A 58 -4.29 -19.08 1.49
C ALA A 58 -2.87 -19.59 1.82
N GLY A 59 -2.21 -20.33 0.92
CA GLY A 59 -0.94 -21.01 1.16
C GLY A 59 -1.07 -22.23 2.08
N ILE A 60 -2.24 -22.86 2.12
CA ILE A 60 -2.56 -24.01 2.96
C ILE A 60 -2.59 -25.26 2.07
N GLN A 61 -1.83 -26.28 2.46
CA GLN A 61 -1.89 -27.58 1.78
C GLN A 61 -3.14 -28.36 2.22
N PRO A 62 -3.84 -29.05 1.29
CA PRO A 62 -4.94 -29.94 1.64
C PRO A 62 -4.51 -31.04 2.62
N ASP A 63 -5.29 -31.24 3.67
CA ASP A 63 -5.09 -32.30 4.68
C ASP A 63 -6.41 -32.99 5.04
N LYS A 64 -6.56 -34.28 4.70
CA LYS A 64 -7.78 -35.07 4.98
C LYS A 64 -8.13 -35.18 6.47
N THR A 65 -7.18 -34.93 7.37
CA THR A 65 -7.40 -34.99 8.84
C THR A 65 -7.91 -33.68 9.42
N LYS A 66 -7.90 -32.58 8.66
CA LYS A 66 -8.29 -31.24 9.13
C LYS A 66 -9.66 -30.83 8.60
N LEU A 67 -10.63 -30.69 9.50
CA LEU A 67 -12.02 -30.37 9.15
C LEU A 67 -12.35 -28.87 9.15
N ASN A 68 -11.37 -27.99 9.36
CA ASN A 68 -11.56 -26.53 9.44
C ASN A 68 -10.74 -25.75 8.40
N GLN A 69 -10.18 -26.41 7.39
CA GLN A 69 -9.25 -25.77 6.45
C GLN A 69 -9.87 -24.61 5.67
N LEU A 70 -11.17 -24.68 5.32
CA LEU A 70 -11.85 -23.57 4.65
C LEU A 70 -11.97 -22.35 5.56
N ALA A 71 -12.22 -22.54 6.85
CA ALA A 71 -12.23 -21.45 7.81
C ALA A 71 -10.83 -20.86 7.98
N LEU A 72 -9.80 -21.71 8.03
CA LEU A 72 -8.40 -21.27 8.13
C LEU A 72 -7.96 -20.52 6.86
N SER A 73 -8.35 -20.98 5.67
CA SER A 73 -7.98 -20.34 4.42
C SER A 73 -8.61 -18.96 4.29
N ILE A 74 -9.91 -18.84 4.57
CA ILE A 74 -10.59 -17.54 4.59
C ILE A 74 -9.91 -16.60 5.58
N LYS A 75 -9.60 -17.06 6.80
CA LYS A 75 -8.88 -16.25 7.79
C LYS A 75 -7.50 -15.82 7.29
N ALA A 76 -6.76 -16.69 6.62
CA ALA A 76 -5.45 -16.39 6.08
C ALA A 76 -5.52 -15.36 4.93
N ILE A 77 -6.45 -15.54 3.99
CA ILE A 77 -6.69 -14.61 2.87
C ILE A 77 -7.06 -13.22 3.38
N MET A 78 -7.99 -13.15 4.34
CA MET A 78 -8.37 -11.88 4.98
C MET A 78 -7.16 -11.19 5.61
N ASN A 79 -6.28 -11.94 6.28
CA ASN A 79 -5.08 -11.38 6.89
C ASN A 79 -4.03 -10.92 5.87
N LYS A 80 -3.87 -11.63 4.74
CA LYS A 80 -2.93 -11.24 3.67
C LYS A 80 -3.31 -9.89 3.05
N ASN A 81 -4.61 -9.62 2.93
CA ASN A 81 -5.15 -8.41 2.30
C ASN A 81 -5.46 -7.28 3.30
N ALA A 82 -5.19 -7.48 4.59
CA ALA A 82 -5.47 -6.51 5.64
C ALA A 82 -4.27 -5.60 5.91
N LEU A 83 -4.55 -4.36 6.32
CA LEU A 83 -3.59 -3.52 7.00
C LEU A 83 -3.44 -4.01 8.45
N LEU A 84 -2.24 -4.39 8.86
CA LEU A 84 -2.03 -5.03 10.15
C LEU A 84 -1.40 -4.03 11.13
N ILE A 85 -2.13 -3.69 12.20
CA ILE A 85 -1.63 -2.80 13.26
C ILE A 85 -0.33 -3.35 13.88
N LYS A 86 -0.22 -4.68 14.03
CA LYS A 86 1.00 -5.34 14.51
C LYS A 86 2.25 -5.08 13.65
N ASN A 87 2.06 -4.77 12.36
CA ASN A 87 3.13 -4.44 11.42
C ASN A 87 3.31 -2.91 11.28
N ASN A 88 2.67 -2.12 12.15
CA ASN A 88 2.67 -0.67 12.09
C ASN A 88 2.31 -0.12 10.70
N LEU A 89 1.37 -0.77 10.00
CA LEU A 89 0.91 -0.37 8.67
C LEU A 89 2.03 -0.32 7.60
N SER A 90 3.10 -1.10 7.77
CA SER A 90 4.22 -1.18 6.81
C SER A 90 3.78 -1.58 5.39
N GLU A 91 2.60 -2.20 5.24
CA GLU A 91 1.98 -2.54 3.97
C GLU A 91 1.76 -1.28 3.10
N ILE A 92 1.40 -0.14 3.70
CA ILE A 92 1.25 1.15 2.99
C ILE A 92 2.60 1.63 2.46
N LYS A 93 3.68 1.41 3.22
CA LYS A 93 5.03 1.75 2.80
C LYS A 93 5.43 0.90 1.59
N THR A 94 5.18 -0.41 1.64
CA THR A 94 5.48 -1.36 0.56
C THR A 94 4.68 -1.07 -0.71
N ALA A 95 3.43 -0.59 -0.59
CA ALA A 95 2.60 -0.16 -1.72
C ALA A 95 3.16 1.08 -2.45
N GLY A 96 4.19 1.74 -1.91
CA GLY A 96 4.94 2.79 -2.58
C GLY A 96 4.56 4.21 -2.19
N VAL A 97 5.24 5.19 -2.78
CA VAL A 97 5.16 6.61 -2.38
C VAL A 97 3.77 7.23 -2.64
N SER A 98 3.06 6.77 -3.67
CA SER A 98 1.70 7.24 -3.97
C SER A 98 0.71 6.80 -2.89
N ALA A 99 0.77 5.54 -2.47
CA ALA A 99 -0.06 5.04 -1.37
C ALA A 99 0.27 5.74 -0.05
N GLN A 100 1.55 5.99 0.24
CA GLN A 100 1.96 6.78 1.40
C GLN A 100 1.40 8.21 1.36
N ARG A 101 1.43 8.88 0.19
CA ARG A 101 0.87 10.22 0.03
C ARG A 101 -0.65 10.21 0.28
N THR A 102 -1.40 9.36 -0.42
CA THR A 102 -2.85 9.26 -0.27
C THR A 102 -3.25 8.90 1.16
N ALA A 103 -2.51 8.01 1.82
CA ALA A 103 -2.76 7.68 3.22
C ALA A 103 -2.60 8.89 4.15
N ARG A 104 -1.58 9.74 3.94
CA ARG A 104 -1.42 10.99 4.70
C ARG A 104 -2.54 11.97 4.39
N GLU A 105 -2.89 12.15 3.12
CA GLU A 105 -3.96 13.06 2.69
C GLU A 105 -5.33 12.67 3.26
N ASN A 106 -5.63 11.37 3.32
CA ASN A 106 -6.85 10.84 3.95
C ASN A 106 -6.91 11.09 5.47
N LEU A 107 -5.75 11.35 6.11
CA LEU A 107 -5.64 11.76 7.52
C LEU A 107 -5.55 13.28 7.68
N ASP A 108 -5.82 14.01 6.61
CA ASP A 108 -5.67 15.46 6.50
C ASP A 108 -4.25 15.97 6.78
N ILE A 109 -3.24 15.14 6.50
CA ILE A 109 -1.82 15.49 6.60
C ILE A 109 -1.31 15.85 5.20
N TYR A 110 -1.07 17.14 4.99
CA TYR A 110 -0.61 17.70 3.71
C TYR A 110 0.76 18.34 3.87
N ASP A 111 1.41 18.67 2.76
CA ASP A 111 2.55 19.59 2.79
C ASP A 111 2.09 21.00 3.17
N ALA A 112 2.90 21.73 3.92
CA ALA A 112 2.53 23.06 4.38
C ALA A 112 2.50 24.06 3.21
N SER A 113 1.64 25.05 3.34
CA SER A 113 1.57 26.22 2.47
C SER A 113 1.28 27.47 3.29
N LEU A 114 1.28 28.63 2.63
CA LEU A 114 0.95 29.91 3.28
C LEU A 114 -0.46 29.93 3.89
N ASN A 115 -1.38 29.11 3.36
CA ASN A 115 -2.79 29.10 3.78
C ASN A 115 -3.19 27.79 4.47
N LYS A 116 -2.29 26.80 4.57
CA LYS A 116 -2.58 25.49 5.14
C LYS A 116 -1.40 24.97 5.93
N LYS A 117 -1.63 24.60 7.19
CA LYS A 117 -0.62 23.93 8.02
C LYS A 117 -0.31 22.54 7.42
N GLY A 118 0.94 22.10 7.55
CA GLY A 118 1.36 20.81 7.00
C GLY A 118 2.80 20.43 7.34
N LEU A 119 3.29 19.37 6.69
CA LEU A 119 4.66 18.89 6.75
C LEU A 119 5.59 19.84 5.97
N VAL A 120 6.80 20.03 6.47
CA VAL A 120 7.83 20.88 5.84
C VAL A 120 9.15 20.14 5.81
N GLN A 121 9.88 20.24 4.70
CA GLN A 121 11.26 19.79 4.61
C GLN A 121 12.21 20.96 4.92
N LEU A 122 13.22 20.70 5.73
CA LEU A 122 14.18 21.71 6.16
C LEU A 122 15.37 21.81 5.18
N THR A 123 15.91 23.02 5.02
CA THR A 123 17.14 23.28 4.25
C THR A 123 18.16 24.11 5.04
N SER A 124 19.44 23.84 4.79
CA SER A 124 20.57 24.63 5.29
C SER A 124 21.19 25.55 4.23
N ALA A 125 20.63 25.60 3.02
CA ALA A 125 21.07 26.54 1.99
C ALA A 125 20.75 27.98 2.42
N THR A 126 21.67 28.91 2.13
CA THR A 126 21.52 30.34 2.46
C THR A 126 21.06 31.19 1.28
N ASP A 127 20.92 30.58 0.10
CA ASP A 127 20.62 31.20 -1.19
C ASP A 127 19.49 30.46 -1.95
N SER A 128 18.77 29.56 -1.26
CA SER A 128 17.70 28.77 -1.87
C SER A 128 16.48 29.63 -2.24
N PRO A 129 16.00 29.59 -3.50
CA PRO A 129 14.78 30.28 -3.91
C PRO A 129 13.50 29.47 -3.63
N SER A 130 13.60 28.29 -3.00
CA SER A 130 12.45 27.42 -2.74
C SER A 130 11.45 28.04 -1.77
N GLU A 131 10.17 28.00 -2.13
CA GLU A 131 9.04 28.35 -1.28
C GLU A 131 8.45 27.14 -0.52
N THR A 132 8.98 25.94 -0.76
CA THR A 132 8.48 24.68 -0.17
C THR A 132 9.38 24.14 0.96
N LEU A 133 10.56 24.73 1.14
CA LEU A 133 11.53 24.35 2.17
C LEU A 133 11.61 25.42 3.27
N ALA A 134 11.69 25.01 4.53
CA ALA A 134 11.94 25.94 5.63
C ALA A 134 13.44 26.05 5.95
N ALA A 135 13.89 27.27 6.24
CA ALA A 135 15.26 27.54 6.67
C ALA A 135 15.53 26.96 8.07
N THR A 136 16.69 26.31 8.22
CA THR A 136 17.21 25.88 9.53
C THR A 136 17.90 27.04 10.27
N ALA A 137 18.05 26.92 11.59
CA ALA A 137 18.80 27.88 12.40
C ALA A 137 20.26 28.07 11.91
N LYS A 138 20.86 27.02 11.33
CA LYS A 138 22.19 27.10 10.71
C LYS A 138 22.22 28.04 9.51
N ALA A 139 21.24 27.93 8.59
CA ALA A 139 21.13 28.82 7.44
C ALA A 139 20.96 30.28 7.88
N VAL A 140 20.05 30.51 8.85
CA VAL A 140 19.80 31.86 9.39
C VAL A 140 21.05 32.42 10.07
N LYS A 141 21.77 31.62 10.87
CA LYS A 141 23.00 32.05 11.51
C LYS A 141 24.07 32.45 10.49
N ILE A 142 24.28 31.66 9.44
CA ILE A 142 25.27 31.98 8.40
C ILE A 142 24.90 33.29 7.70
N ALA A 143 23.63 33.49 7.36
CA ALA A 143 23.15 34.74 6.77
C ALA A 143 23.37 35.94 7.72
N MET A 144 23.12 35.75 9.01
CA MET A 144 23.31 36.77 10.04
C MET A 144 24.80 37.07 10.29
N ASP A 145 25.66 36.05 10.36
CA ASP A 145 27.11 36.21 10.49
C ASP A 145 27.67 36.99 9.28
N ASN A 146 27.21 36.67 8.07
CA ASN A 146 27.56 37.40 6.86
C ASN A 146 27.10 38.86 6.89
N ALA A 147 25.92 39.14 7.44
CA ALA A 147 25.41 40.51 7.63
C ALA A 147 26.23 41.27 8.69
N ASN A 148 26.55 40.64 9.82
CA ASN A 148 27.37 41.22 10.89
C ASN A 148 28.82 41.50 10.46
N ALA A 149 29.32 40.82 9.44
CA ALA A 149 30.64 41.09 8.86
C ALA A 149 30.66 42.33 7.93
N ARG A 150 29.52 43.00 7.69
CA ARG A 150 29.43 44.20 6.86
C ARG A 150 29.44 45.47 7.71
N LEU A 151 29.83 46.56 7.09
CA LEU A 151 29.85 47.88 7.75
C LEU A 151 28.43 48.30 8.13
N ALA A 152 28.23 48.64 9.39
CA ALA A 152 26.97 49.07 9.95
C ALA A 152 26.76 50.58 9.70
N LYS A 153 25.61 50.94 9.13
CA LYS A 153 25.33 52.32 8.69
C LYS A 153 25.34 53.32 9.85
N ASP A 154 24.81 52.93 11.00
CA ASP A 154 24.74 53.73 12.23
C ASP A 154 26.11 54.01 12.85
N ARG A 155 27.14 53.23 12.48
CA ARG A 155 28.53 53.43 12.93
C ARG A 155 29.27 54.48 12.10
N ASN A 156 28.71 54.96 10.99
CA ASN A 156 29.28 56.01 10.14
C ASN A 156 30.77 55.77 9.80
N GLY A 157 31.16 54.52 9.48
CA GLY A 157 32.53 54.15 9.14
C GLY A 157 33.48 53.99 10.34
N ALA A 158 32.99 54.11 11.58
CA ALA A 158 33.78 53.87 12.78
C ALA A 158 34.28 52.42 12.88
N ASP A 159 33.56 51.47 12.27
CA ASP A 159 33.79 50.03 12.25
C ASP A 159 34.64 49.53 11.05
N ILE A 160 35.21 50.45 10.25
CA ILE A 160 36.20 50.10 9.23
C ILE A 160 37.49 49.61 9.91
N PRO A 161 37.93 48.34 9.68
CA PRO A 161 39.09 47.78 10.37
C PRO A 161 40.42 48.46 9.99
N ASN A 162 40.57 48.89 8.73
CA ASN A 162 41.76 49.56 8.22
C ASN A 162 41.38 50.80 7.39
N LYS A 163 41.24 51.94 8.07
CA LYS A 163 40.85 53.22 7.44
C LYS A 163 41.88 53.74 6.42
N PRO A 164 43.20 53.70 6.68
CA PRO A 164 44.18 54.11 5.67
C PRO A 164 44.09 53.33 4.36
N LEU A 165 43.97 51.99 4.42
CA LEU A 165 43.80 51.17 3.23
C LEU A 165 42.46 51.43 2.53
N PHE A 166 41.40 51.69 3.29
CA PHE A 166 40.09 52.03 2.74
C PHE A 166 40.11 53.33 1.91
N ILE A 167 40.92 54.33 2.30
CA ILE A 167 41.10 55.58 1.53
C ILE A 167 41.87 55.34 0.22
N GLN A 168 42.69 54.28 0.15
CA GLN A 168 43.53 53.96 -1.00
C GLN A 168 42.82 53.12 -2.09
N ASN A 169 41.79 52.34 -1.73
CA ASN A 169 41.01 51.50 -2.65
C ASN A 169 39.88 52.29 -3.32
#